data_AF-A0A7Y3H0J2-F1
#
_entry.id   AF-A0A7Y3H0J2-F1
#
_cell.length_a   1.000
_cell.length_b   1.000
_cell.length_c   1.000
_cell.angle_alpha   90.00
_cell.angle_beta   90.00
_cell.angle_gamma   90.00
#
_symmetry.space_group_name_H-M   'P 1'
#
loop_
_entity.id
_entity.type
_entity.pdbx_description
1 polymer ?
#
loop_
_entity_poly.entity_id
_entity_poly.type
_entity_poly.pdbx_seq_one_letter_code
_entity_poly.pdbx_strand_id
1 'polypeptide(L)'
;MKGIATAALLALIAGCASSPEADPRYRPAENVLEIVAVLRRHIADDTYRFAPARDFTGRNVYRATLLRLENLEAAHGDALQAGHFADVIAFSKARALERLRAFDLAAEQYRLAARYEGPLQQEARRNAALCDAFAEAATLEPGSGEVDGGDAPLEAFADRRALLEVLSDDVSGSHYETILREELEYADMARARYLLDTRRLVPDGDVRALSAHQHLVMEHRGSKNRNRHMLSLADFYADLAEEYIAKHPPESLRFDPPAFEELVSSAARLYESVANQDGAIERLEAAQRLEGFLAFTLRVDRDRFSR
;
A
#
# COMPACT_ATOMS: atom_id res chain seq x y z
N MET A 1 27.80 -11.43 83.89
CA MET A 1 26.57 -11.12 83.14
C MET A 1 26.88 -9.99 82.18
N LYS A 2 27.22 -10.35 80.94
CA LYS A 2 27.54 -9.45 79.83
C LYS A 2 26.60 -9.81 78.69
N GLY A 3 26.11 -8.80 77.98
CA GLY A 3 25.35 -8.97 76.74
C GLY A 3 23.90 -8.53 76.91
N ILE A 4 23.55 -7.43 76.23
CA ILE A 4 22.25 -7.19 75.55
C ILE A 4 22.22 -5.77 74.94
N ALA A 5 23.08 -4.82 75.33
CA ALA A 5 22.95 -3.43 74.88
C ALA A 5 23.69 -3.02 73.58
N THR A 6 23.91 -3.92 72.62
CA THR A 6 24.68 -3.61 71.39
C THR A 6 24.05 -4.14 70.09
N ALA A 7 22.74 -4.36 70.05
CA ALA A 7 22.06 -4.85 68.84
C ALA A 7 21.12 -3.83 68.16
N ALA A 8 20.90 -2.63 68.73
CA ALA A 8 19.90 -1.69 68.22
C ALA A 8 20.44 -0.50 67.41
N LEU A 9 21.76 -0.32 67.27
CA LEU A 9 22.34 0.88 66.62
C LEU A 9 22.94 0.63 65.22
N LEU A 10 22.82 -0.59 64.68
CA LEU A 10 23.39 -0.95 63.37
C LEU A 10 22.35 -1.10 62.25
N ALA A 11 21.05 -0.93 62.56
CA ALA A 11 19.97 -1.07 61.56
C ALA A 11 19.54 0.27 60.90
N LEU A 12 20.16 1.40 61.25
CA LEU A 12 19.76 2.74 60.78
C LEU A 12 20.71 3.37 59.74
N ILE A 13 21.72 2.62 59.25
CA ILE A 13 22.67 3.09 58.21
C ILE A 13 22.43 2.37 56.87
N ALA A 14 21.28 1.73 56.67
CA ALA A 14 20.79 1.39 55.33
C ALA A 14 20.24 2.66 54.64
N GLY A 15 21.10 3.68 54.53
CA GLY A 15 20.83 4.91 53.82
C GLY A 15 20.81 4.63 52.32
N CYS A 16 19.61 4.63 51.76
CA CYS A 16 19.26 5.00 50.38
C CYS A 16 20.43 4.96 49.39
N ALA A 17 20.75 3.78 48.87
CA ALA A 17 21.39 3.68 47.57
C ALA A 17 20.36 4.21 46.56
N SER A 18 20.47 5.49 46.19
CA SER A 18 19.74 6.05 45.06
C SER A 18 20.01 5.12 43.87
N SER A 19 18.96 4.59 43.26
CA SER A 19 19.08 3.81 42.03
C SER A 19 19.98 4.59 41.06
N PRO A 20 20.99 3.96 40.44
CA PRO A 20 21.87 4.65 39.51
C PRO A 20 21.01 5.35 38.45
N GLU A 21 21.31 6.62 38.21
CA GLU A 21 20.55 7.43 37.27
C GLU A 21 20.52 6.69 35.92
N ALA A 22 19.31 6.34 35.47
CA ALA A 22 19.15 5.57 34.24
C ALA A 22 19.86 6.33 33.11
N ASP A 23 20.77 5.63 32.42
CA ASP A 23 21.53 6.19 31.29
C ASP A 23 20.53 6.87 30.34
N PRO A 24 20.76 8.16 29.98
CA PRO A 24 19.83 8.96 29.18
C PRO A 24 19.29 8.21 27.96
N ARG A 25 20.16 7.42 27.32
CA ARG A 25 19.84 6.59 26.14
C ARG A 25 18.75 5.54 26.35
N TYR A 26 18.44 5.20 27.60
CA TYR A 26 17.39 4.24 27.95
C TYR A 26 16.21 4.91 28.68
N ARG A 27 16.14 6.24 28.69
CA ARG A 27 14.98 6.96 29.22
C ARG A 27 13.80 6.79 28.26
N PRO A 28 12.63 6.33 28.72
CA PRO A 28 11.47 6.11 27.86
C PRO A 28 11.09 7.34 27.03
N ALA A 29 11.21 8.55 27.61
CA ALA A 29 10.91 9.81 26.93
C ALA A 29 11.85 10.09 25.72
N GLU A 30 13.16 9.88 25.87
CA GLU A 30 14.13 10.08 24.78
C GLU A 30 13.87 9.11 23.63
N ASN A 31 13.51 7.86 23.96
CA ASN A 31 13.12 6.85 22.98
C ASN A 31 11.84 7.22 22.22
N VAL A 32 10.80 7.76 22.88
CA VAL A 32 9.61 8.26 22.19
C VAL A 32 9.99 9.35 21.19
N LEU A 33 10.76 10.35 21.63
CA LEU A 33 11.10 11.49 20.77
C LEU A 33 11.92 11.06 19.55
N GLU A 34 12.85 10.12 19.71
CA GLU A 34 13.61 9.55 18.58
C GLU A 34 12.69 8.85 17.58
N ILE A 35 11.79 7.99 18.05
CA ILE A 35 10.85 7.25 17.20
C ILE A 35 9.93 8.23 16.45
N VAL A 36 9.39 9.23 17.15
CA VAL A 36 8.51 10.25 16.58
C VAL A 36 9.26 11.14 15.57
N ALA A 37 10.52 11.47 15.83
CA ALA A 37 11.34 12.25 14.90
C ALA A 37 11.54 11.52 13.56
N VAL A 38 11.80 10.21 13.60
CA VAL A 38 11.88 9.38 12.39
C VAL A 38 10.55 9.39 11.64
N LEU A 39 9.43 9.17 12.34
CA LEU A 39 8.11 9.19 11.72
C LEU A 39 7.80 10.54 11.05
N ARG A 40 8.03 11.65 11.77
CA ARG A 40 7.76 13.02 11.27
C ARG A 40 8.56 13.34 10.02
N ARG A 41 9.80 12.83 9.92
CA ARG A 41 10.62 13.00 8.71
C ARG A 41 9.97 12.38 7.48
N HIS A 42 9.30 11.23 7.64
CA HIS A 42 8.79 10.41 6.54
C HIS A 42 7.28 10.54 6.32
N ILE A 43 6.54 11.27 7.16
CA ILE A 43 5.08 11.37 7.04
C ILE A 43 4.65 12.05 5.73
N ALA A 44 5.45 13.02 5.26
CA ALA A 44 5.19 13.78 4.05
C ALA A 44 5.83 13.16 2.79
N ASP A 45 6.43 11.96 2.90
CA ASP A 45 7.00 11.29 1.75
C ASP A 45 5.91 11.00 0.70
N ASP A 46 6.19 11.30 -0.57
CA ASP A 46 5.32 10.96 -1.69
C ASP A 46 5.41 9.46 -1.99
N THR A 47 4.70 8.67 -1.19
CA THR A 47 4.66 7.21 -1.38
C THR A 47 3.90 6.83 -2.63
N TYR A 48 3.09 7.69 -3.20
CA TYR A 48 2.43 7.39 -4.47
C TYR A 48 3.47 7.25 -5.60
N ARG A 49 4.46 8.15 -5.63
CA ARG A 49 5.53 8.14 -6.64
C ARG A 49 6.74 7.28 -6.27
N PHE A 50 7.01 7.11 -4.97
CA PHE A 50 8.21 6.44 -4.48
C PHE A 50 7.90 5.32 -3.51
N ALA A 51 8.77 4.31 -3.44
CA ALA A 51 8.64 3.27 -2.43
C ALA A 51 8.74 3.88 -1.01
N PRO A 52 7.96 3.39 -0.04
CA PRO A 52 8.11 3.81 1.35
C PRO A 52 9.55 3.65 1.84
N ALA A 53 10.00 4.61 2.65
CA ALA A 53 11.32 4.54 3.27
C ALA A 53 11.49 3.22 4.06
N ARG A 54 12.74 2.75 4.10
CA ARG A 54 13.13 1.53 4.82
C ARG A 54 14.13 1.86 5.92
N ASP A 55 14.03 1.17 7.04
CA ASP A 55 15.02 1.23 8.10
C ASP A 55 16.31 0.49 7.72
N PHE A 56 17.32 0.49 8.61
CA PHE A 56 18.59 -0.20 8.38
C PHE A 56 18.46 -1.72 8.23
N THR A 57 17.32 -2.31 8.62
CA THR A 57 17.00 -3.74 8.44
C THR A 57 16.23 -4.01 7.15
N GLY A 58 15.92 -2.96 6.36
CA GLY A 58 15.12 -3.07 5.15
C GLY A 58 13.61 -3.11 5.38
N ARG A 59 13.13 -2.93 6.62
CA ARG A 59 11.70 -2.90 6.95
C ARG A 59 11.09 -1.55 6.64
N ASN A 60 9.82 -1.53 6.23
CA ASN A 60 9.05 -0.29 6.06
C ASN A 60 9.08 0.55 7.34
N VAL A 61 9.48 1.82 7.24
CA VAL A 61 9.67 2.73 8.38
C VAL A 61 8.39 2.89 9.20
N TYR A 62 7.21 2.99 8.59
CA TYR A 62 5.95 3.14 9.32
C TYR A 62 5.64 1.91 10.18
N ARG A 63 5.88 0.71 9.64
CA ARG A 63 5.73 -0.55 10.39
C ARG A 63 6.76 -0.68 11.50
N ALA A 64 8.01 -0.28 11.24
CA ALA A 64 9.06 -0.29 12.26
C ALA A 64 8.73 0.69 13.40
N THR A 65 8.24 1.89 13.09
CA THR A 65 7.78 2.88 14.07
C THR A 65 6.65 2.33 14.94
N LEU A 66 5.61 1.75 14.33
CA LEU A 66 4.47 1.18 15.06
C LEU A 66 4.93 0.13 16.08
N LEU A 67 5.75 -0.83 15.65
CA LEU A 67 6.30 -1.88 16.52
C LEU A 67 7.18 -1.31 17.64
N ARG A 68 8.00 -0.29 17.34
CA ARG A 68 8.84 0.35 18.37
C ARG A 68 7.98 1.04 19.43
N LEU A 69 6.90 1.73 19.05
CA LEU A 69 5.97 2.37 19.98
C LEU A 69 5.22 1.34 20.83
N GLU A 70 4.72 0.26 20.22
CA GLU A 70 4.04 -0.83 20.94
C GLU A 70 4.95 -1.51 21.97
N ASN A 71 6.19 -1.82 21.59
CA ASN A 71 7.17 -2.41 22.50
C ASN A 71 7.52 -1.46 23.65
N LEU A 72 7.61 -0.16 23.38
CA LEU A 72 7.93 0.83 24.40
C LEU A 72 6.81 0.99 25.41
N GLU A 73 5.55 1.02 24.96
CA GLU A 73 4.38 1.03 25.86
C GLU A 73 4.28 -0.25 26.68
N ALA A 74 4.53 -1.41 26.08
CA ALA A 74 4.52 -2.68 26.79
C ALA A 74 5.61 -2.74 27.89
N ALA A 75 6.78 -2.15 27.65
CA ALA A 75 7.89 -2.16 28.60
C ALA A 75 7.80 -1.05 29.67
N HIS A 76 7.22 0.11 29.34
CA HIS A 76 7.33 1.33 30.14
C HIS A 76 6.01 2.11 30.29
N GLY A 77 4.85 1.45 30.17
CA GLY A 77 3.53 2.08 30.18
C GLY A 77 3.30 3.08 31.32
N ASP A 78 3.57 2.68 32.57
CA ASP A 78 3.36 3.55 33.75
C ASP A 78 4.24 4.81 33.70
N ALA A 79 5.50 4.66 33.29
CA ALA A 79 6.45 5.77 33.18
C ALA A 79 6.08 6.74 32.05
N LEU A 80 5.55 6.22 30.94
CA LEU A 80 5.10 7.01 29.80
C LEU A 80 3.81 7.78 30.11
N GLN A 81 2.90 7.17 30.86
CA GLN A 81 1.70 7.85 31.36
C GLN A 81 2.06 8.97 32.34
N ALA A 82 2.95 8.69 33.30
CA ALA A 82 3.43 9.70 34.24
C ALA A 82 4.19 10.85 33.55
N GLY A 83 4.86 10.55 32.43
CA GLY A 83 5.52 11.54 31.58
C GLY A 83 4.60 12.29 30.60
N HIS A 84 3.28 12.05 30.64
CA HIS A 84 2.29 12.66 29.74
C HIS A 84 2.57 12.43 28.24
N PHE A 85 3.06 11.25 27.85
CA PHE A 85 3.31 10.89 26.44
C PHE A 85 2.19 10.08 25.77
N ALA A 86 1.13 9.76 26.51
CA ALA A 86 0.09 8.85 26.02
C ALA A 86 -0.62 9.39 24.75
N ASP A 87 -0.87 10.70 24.69
CA ASP A 87 -1.45 11.35 23.52
C ASP A 87 -0.50 11.35 22.31
N VAL A 88 0.78 11.67 22.54
CA VAL A 88 1.84 11.67 21.51
C VAL A 88 2.02 10.26 20.93
N ILE A 89 2.03 9.22 21.77
CA ILE A 89 2.18 7.84 21.32
C ILE A 89 0.97 7.41 20.52
N ALA A 90 -0.26 7.61 21.04
CA ALA A 90 -1.49 7.28 20.32
C ALA A 90 -1.56 8.00 18.97
N PHE A 91 -1.25 9.30 18.94
CA PHE A 91 -1.21 10.09 17.70
C PHE A 91 -0.18 9.56 16.71
N SER A 92 1.02 9.20 17.19
CA SER A 92 2.10 8.69 16.33
C SER A 92 1.82 7.28 15.81
N LYS A 93 1.15 6.43 16.60
CA LYS A 93 0.64 5.14 16.12
C LYS A 93 -0.39 5.33 15.02
N ALA A 94 -1.33 6.26 15.20
CA ALA A 94 -2.34 6.58 14.19
C ALA A 94 -1.69 7.04 12.86
N ARG A 95 -0.69 7.92 12.94
CA ARG A 95 0.14 8.38 11.81
C ARG A 95 0.89 7.26 11.09
N ALA A 96 1.33 6.23 11.81
CA ALA A 96 1.93 5.06 11.18
C ALA A 96 0.87 4.16 10.53
N LEU A 97 -0.27 3.96 11.19
CA LEU A 97 -1.37 3.11 10.72
C LEU A 97 -2.03 3.64 9.43
N GLU A 98 -2.24 4.96 9.31
CA GLU A 98 -2.79 5.55 8.08
C GLU A 98 -1.86 5.31 6.87
N ARG A 99 -0.54 5.30 7.08
CA ARG A 99 0.46 4.99 6.04
C ARG A 99 0.55 3.49 5.71
N LEU A 100 0.00 2.66 6.59
CA LEU A 100 -0.17 1.23 6.38
C LEU A 100 -1.59 0.88 5.91
N ARG A 101 -2.44 1.88 5.64
CA ARG A 101 -3.82 1.74 5.17
C ARG A 101 -4.74 1.01 6.17
N ALA A 102 -4.37 0.97 7.45
CA ALA A 102 -5.20 0.44 8.53
C ALA A 102 -6.03 1.58 9.12
N PHE A 103 -6.95 2.13 8.31
CA PHE A 103 -7.64 3.39 8.62
C PHE A 103 -8.59 3.29 9.80
N ASP A 104 -9.25 2.15 9.97
CA ASP A 104 -10.09 1.83 11.13
C ASP A 104 -9.28 1.93 12.44
N LEU A 105 -8.14 1.25 12.49
CA LEU A 105 -7.22 1.27 13.64
C LEU A 105 -6.60 2.66 13.81
N ALA A 106 -6.27 3.36 12.71
CA ALA A 106 -5.75 4.72 12.77
C ALA A 106 -6.78 5.68 13.40
N ALA A 107 -8.04 5.60 13.00
CA ALA A 107 -9.12 6.42 13.55
C ALA A 107 -9.31 6.15 15.05
N GLU A 108 -9.24 4.90 15.50
CA GLU A 108 -9.28 4.54 16.91
C GLU A 108 -8.14 5.18 17.71
N GLN A 109 -6.91 5.10 17.19
CA GLN A 109 -5.74 5.69 17.83
C GLN A 109 -5.80 7.22 17.87
N TYR A 110 -6.29 7.87 16.81
CA TYR A 110 -6.55 9.31 16.83
C TYR A 110 -7.64 9.69 17.83
N ARG A 111 -8.73 8.93 17.92
CA ARG A 111 -9.77 9.13 18.94
C ARG A 111 -9.21 8.98 20.35
N LEU A 112 -8.31 8.02 20.57
CA LEU A 112 -7.59 7.88 21.85
C LEU A 112 -6.73 9.11 22.16
N ALA A 113 -5.92 9.58 21.20
CA ALA A 113 -5.12 10.80 21.36
C ALA A 113 -6.01 12.03 21.67
N ALA A 114 -7.17 12.13 21.03
CA ALA A 114 -8.12 13.22 21.22
C ALA A 114 -8.83 13.23 22.59
N ARG A 115 -8.74 12.16 23.39
CA ARG A 115 -9.27 12.12 24.76
C ARG A 115 -8.44 12.97 25.72
N TYR A 116 -7.16 13.17 25.41
CA TYR A 116 -6.27 14.01 26.18
C TYR A 116 -6.47 15.48 25.79
N GLU A 117 -6.44 16.37 26.77
CA GLU A 117 -6.44 17.81 26.53
C GLU A 117 -5.01 18.24 26.15
N GLY A 118 -4.86 18.85 24.98
CA GLY A 118 -3.54 19.20 24.47
C GLY A 118 -3.54 19.74 23.05
N PRO A 119 -2.36 20.16 22.55
CA PRO A 119 -2.22 20.78 21.23
C PRO A 119 -2.60 19.84 20.07
N LEU A 120 -2.52 18.52 20.28
CA LEU A 120 -2.84 17.52 19.26
C LEU A 120 -4.34 17.22 19.15
N GLN A 121 -5.16 17.64 20.12
CA GLN A 121 -6.56 17.19 20.22
C GLN A 121 -7.39 17.52 18.97
N GLN A 122 -7.30 18.76 18.48
CA GLN A 122 -8.09 19.18 17.33
C GLN A 122 -7.65 18.48 16.04
N GLU A 123 -6.33 18.33 15.86
CA GLU A 123 -5.76 17.61 14.71
C GLU A 123 -6.13 16.13 14.74
N ALA A 124 -6.04 15.50 15.91
CA ALA A 124 -6.44 14.10 16.09
C ALA A 124 -7.92 13.87 15.75
N ARG A 125 -8.83 14.78 16.16
CA ARG A 125 -10.25 14.67 15.78
C ARG A 125 -10.47 14.77 14.27
N ARG A 126 -9.80 15.71 13.60
CA ARG A 126 -9.89 15.86 12.13
C ARG A 126 -9.36 14.62 11.42
N ASN A 127 -8.18 14.16 11.82
CA ASN A 127 -7.55 12.98 11.21
C ASN A 127 -8.35 11.70 11.47
N ALA A 128 -8.98 11.56 12.64
CA ALA A 128 -9.90 10.46 12.91
C ALA A 128 -11.06 10.43 11.91
N ALA A 129 -11.70 11.58 11.68
CA ALA A 129 -12.82 11.67 10.72
C ALA A 129 -12.39 11.34 9.29
N LEU A 130 -11.21 11.80 8.85
CA LEU A 130 -10.65 11.42 7.55
C LEU A 130 -10.37 9.92 7.46
N CYS A 131 -9.77 9.33 8.51
CA CYS A 131 -9.52 7.89 8.54
C CYS A 131 -10.83 7.07 8.57
N ASP A 132 -11.86 7.52 9.28
CA ASP A 132 -13.18 6.89 9.26
C ASP A 132 -13.77 6.92 7.83
N ALA A 133 -13.63 8.03 7.10
CA ALA A 133 -14.09 8.13 5.70
C ALA A 133 -13.31 7.21 4.74
N PHE A 134 -11.99 7.11 4.90
CA PHE A 134 -11.19 6.13 4.14
C PHE A 134 -11.58 4.69 4.47
N ALA A 135 -11.83 4.38 5.75
CA ALA A 135 -12.26 3.07 6.20
C ALA A 135 -13.64 2.72 5.61
N GLU A 136 -14.58 3.66 5.59
CA GLU A 136 -15.90 3.51 4.95
C GLU A 136 -15.76 3.16 3.46
N ALA A 137 -14.93 3.92 2.72
CA ALA A 137 -14.67 3.63 1.31
C ALA A 137 -14.06 2.23 1.10
N ALA A 138 -13.19 1.78 2.00
CA ALA A 138 -12.61 0.44 1.92
C ALA A 138 -13.66 -0.69 2.10
N THR A 139 -14.79 -0.44 2.77
CA THR A 139 -15.86 -1.45 2.94
C THR A 139 -16.68 -1.69 1.67
N LEU A 140 -16.64 -0.74 0.71
CA LEU A 140 -17.36 -0.82 -0.56
C LEU A 140 -16.64 -1.69 -1.60
N GLU A 141 -15.48 -2.24 -1.28
CA GLU A 141 -14.85 -3.21 -2.17
C GLU A 141 -15.64 -4.53 -2.17
N PRO A 142 -16.08 -5.04 -3.34
CA PRO A 142 -16.74 -6.33 -3.42
C PRO A 142 -15.88 -7.40 -2.75
N GLY A 143 -16.46 -8.15 -1.82
CA GLY A 143 -15.79 -9.29 -1.22
C GLY A 143 -15.38 -10.31 -2.29
N SER A 144 -14.42 -11.19 -1.99
CA SER A 144 -13.95 -12.26 -2.89
C SER A 144 -14.99 -13.39 -3.11
N GLY A 145 -16.28 -13.06 -3.06
CA GLY A 145 -17.41 -13.99 -3.23
C GLY A 145 -17.61 -14.46 -4.67
N GLU A 146 -18.69 -15.21 -4.91
CA GLU A 146 -18.99 -15.79 -6.22
C GLU A 146 -19.00 -14.74 -7.34
N VAL A 147 -18.16 -15.01 -8.34
CA VAL A 147 -17.98 -14.20 -9.54
C VAL A 147 -19.11 -14.56 -10.50
N ASP A 148 -20.24 -13.84 -10.43
CA ASP A 148 -21.42 -14.11 -11.26
C ASP A 148 -21.46 -13.29 -12.57
N GLY A 149 -20.54 -12.33 -12.74
CA GLY A 149 -20.50 -11.43 -13.90
C GLY A 149 -21.58 -10.34 -13.90
N GLY A 150 -22.29 -10.15 -12.79
CA GLY A 150 -23.29 -9.09 -12.63
C GLY A 150 -22.69 -7.69 -12.49
N ASP A 151 -23.55 -6.68 -12.54
CA ASP A 151 -23.13 -5.26 -12.47
C ASP A 151 -22.95 -4.75 -11.03
N ALA A 152 -23.50 -5.43 -10.01
CA ALA A 152 -23.42 -4.99 -8.62
C ALA A 152 -21.97 -4.79 -8.10
N PRO A 153 -21.00 -5.67 -8.41
CA PRO A 153 -19.59 -5.41 -8.06
C PRO A 153 -19.02 -4.15 -8.74
N LEU A 154 -19.46 -3.85 -9.96
CA LEU A 154 -19.00 -2.66 -10.70
C LEU A 154 -19.57 -1.37 -10.13
N GLU A 155 -20.83 -1.39 -9.68
CA GLU A 155 -21.44 -0.29 -8.94
C GLU A 155 -20.67 -0.04 -7.64
N ALA A 156 -20.33 -1.08 -6.89
CA ALA A 156 -19.58 -0.94 -5.65
C ALA A 156 -18.16 -0.35 -5.88
N PHE A 157 -17.46 -0.73 -6.96
CA PHE A 157 -16.21 -0.06 -7.33
C PHE A 157 -16.40 1.42 -7.69
N ALA A 158 -17.48 1.75 -8.41
CA ALA A 158 -17.80 3.12 -8.76
C ALA A 158 -18.14 3.96 -7.51
N ASP A 159 -18.93 3.42 -6.60
CA ASP A 159 -19.30 4.05 -5.34
C ASP A 159 -18.08 4.28 -4.45
N ARG A 160 -17.18 3.30 -4.33
CA ARG A 160 -15.90 3.46 -3.63
C ARG A 160 -15.10 4.62 -4.21
N ARG A 161 -14.92 4.63 -5.53
CA ARG A 161 -14.16 5.68 -6.21
C ARG A 161 -14.79 7.06 -5.99
N ALA A 162 -16.10 7.17 -6.13
CA ALA A 162 -16.83 8.42 -5.92
C ALA A 162 -16.66 8.92 -4.48
N LEU A 163 -16.74 8.04 -3.47
CA LEU A 163 -16.52 8.40 -2.07
C LEU A 163 -15.09 8.90 -1.83
N LEU A 164 -14.09 8.27 -2.44
CA LEU A 164 -12.70 8.73 -2.38
C LEU A 164 -12.52 10.10 -3.07
N GLU A 165 -13.12 10.30 -4.24
CA GLU A 165 -13.02 11.58 -4.98
C GLU A 165 -13.61 12.75 -4.19
N VAL A 166 -14.68 12.52 -3.41
CA VAL A 166 -15.25 13.54 -2.50
C VAL A 166 -14.22 14.03 -1.47
N LEU A 167 -13.28 13.17 -1.03
CA LEU A 167 -12.25 13.54 -0.06
C LEU A 167 -11.15 14.45 -0.64
N SER A 168 -11.09 14.64 -1.96
CA SER A 168 -10.00 15.37 -2.63
C SER A 168 -9.78 16.78 -2.09
N ASP A 169 -10.86 17.53 -1.87
CA ASP A 169 -10.79 18.90 -1.37
C ASP A 169 -10.34 18.93 0.11
N ASP A 170 -10.81 17.97 0.92
CA ASP A 170 -10.50 17.88 2.34
C ASP A 170 -9.04 17.48 2.60
N VAL A 171 -8.42 16.71 1.71
CA VAL A 171 -7.03 16.24 1.85
C VAL A 171 -6.01 17.14 1.17
N SER A 172 -6.45 18.14 0.39
CA SER A 172 -5.58 18.98 -0.43
C SER A 172 -4.50 19.69 0.40
N GLY A 173 -3.25 19.62 -0.07
CA GLY A 173 -2.11 20.25 0.62
C GLY A 173 -1.68 19.54 1.92
N SER A 174 -2.26 18.37 2.22
CA SER A 174 -1.82 17.51 3.32
C SER A 174 -1.13 16.24 2.82
N HIS A 175 -0.48 15.50 3.71
CA HIS A 175 0.12 14.21 3.39
C HIS A 175 -0.92 13.15 2.96
N TYR A 176 -2.21 13.35 3.28
CA TYR A 176 -3.31 12.48 2.84
C TYR A 176 -3.54 12.52 1.33
N GLU A 177 -3.08 13.53 0.61
CA GLU A 177 -3.18 13.57 -0.86
C GLU A 177 -2.48 12.35 -1.49
N THR A 178 -1.34 11.94 -0.93
CA THR A 178 -0.61 10.75 -1.40
C THR A 178 -1.38 9.46 -1.10
N ILE A 179 -2.02 9.39 0.08
CA ILE A 179 -2.83 8.25 0.51
C ILE A 179 -4.07 8.12 -0.39
N LEU A 180 -4.77 9.22 -0.64
CA LEU A 180 -5.94 9.26 -1.51
C LEU A 180 -5.61 8.74 -2.91
N ARG A 181 -4.49 9.16 -3.49
CA ARG A 181 -4.07 8.69 -4.82
C ARG A 181 -3.74 7.21 -4.84
N GLU A 182 -3.15 6.68 -3.77
CA GLU A 182 -2.93 5.24 -3.62
C GLU A 182 -4.24 4.46 -3.46
N GLU A 183 -5.23 4.99 -2.73
CA GLU A 183 -6.56 4.38 -2.60
C GLU A 183 -7.34 4.36 -3.92
N LEU A 184 -7.31 5.47 -4.67
CA LEU A 184 -7.92 5.55 -6.00
C LEU A 184 -7.29 4.53 -6.96
N GLU A 185 -5.96 4.45 -6.97
CA GLU A 185 -5.24 3.44 -7.77
C GLU A 185 -5.64 2.03 -7.36
N TYR A 186 -5.75 1.76 -6.06
CA TYR A 186 -6.14 0.44 -5.58
C TYR A 186 -7.56 0.06 -6.00
N ALA A 187 -8.51 1.00 -5.94
CA ALA A 187 -9.87 0.79 -6.40
C ALA A 187 -9.93 0.49 -7.92
N ASP A 188 -9.19 1.26 -8.72
CA ASP A 188 -9.13 1.05 -10.17
C ASP A 188 -8.44 -0.29 -10.53
N MET A 189 -7.39 -0.67 -9.80
CA MET A 189 -6.74 -1.97 -9.95
C MET A 189 -7.70 -3.12 -9.64
N ALA A 190 -8.46 -3.03 -8.55
CA ALA A 190 -9.43 -4.05 -8.17
C ALA A 190 -10.54 -4.20 -9.23
N ARG A 191 -11.05 -3.07 -9.75
CA ARG A 191 -12.01 -3.04 -10.85
C ARG A 191 -11.46 -3.67 -12.14
N ALA A 192 -10.24 -3.28 -12.55
CA ALA A 192 -9.61 -3.83 -13.74
C ALA A 192 -9.42 -5.35 -13.63
N ARG A 193 -8.98 -5.83 -12.46
CA ARG A 193 -8.83 -7.25 -12.17
C ARG A 193 -10.17 -8.00 -12.22
N TYR A 194 -11.21 -7.46 -11.60
CA TYR A 194 -12.54 -8.08 -11.64
C TYR A 194 -13.05 -8.20 -13.08
N LEU A 195 -12.90 -7.16 -13.90
CA LEU A 195 -13.29 -7.20 -15.31
C LEU A 195 -12.48 -8.22 -16.11
N LEU A 196 -11.18 -8.36 -15.84
CA LEU A 196 -10.34 -9.39 -16.45
C LEU A 196 -10.80 -10.81 -16.05
N ASP A 197 -11.05 -11.04 -14.77
CA ASP A 197 -11.45 -12.34 -14.22
C ASP A 197 -12.86 -12.76 -14.71
N THR A 198 -13.74 -11.79 -15.00
CA THR A 198 -15.12 -12.00 -15.45
C THR A 198 -15.32 -11.92 -16.95
N ARG A 199 -14.30 -11.53 -17.73
CA ARG A 199 -14.46 -11.15 -19.15
C ARG A 199 -15.12 -12.20 -20.03
N ARG A 200 -15.00 -13.48 -19.68
CA ARG A 200 -15.58 -14.60 -20.44
C ARG A 200 -17.06 -14.86 -20.10
N LEU A 201 -17.56 -14.29 -19.01
CA LEU A 201 -18.93 -14.45 -18.53
C LEU A 201 -19.87 -13.39 -19.09
N VAL A 202 -19.33 -12.25 -19.51
CA VAL A 202 -20.11 -11.07 -19.93
C VAL A 202 -19.91 -10.75 -21.41
N PRO A 203 -20.94 -10.22 -22.10
CA PRO A 203 -20.77 -9.67 -23.44
C PRO A 203 -19.71 -8.57 -23.46
N ASP A 204 -18.91 -8.56 -24.53
CA ASP A 204 -17.82 -7.58 -24.74
C ASP A 204 -16.82 -7.50 -23.58
N GLY A 205 -16.70 -8.56 -22.77
CA GLY A 205 -15.86 -8.55 -21.58
C GLY A 205 -14.38 -8.27 -21.86
N ASP A 206 -13.85 -8.78 -22.98
CA ASP A 206 -12.46 -8.48 -23.39
C ASP A 206 -12.26 -6.97 -23.63
N VAL A 207 -13.23 -6.31 -24.27
CA VAL A 207 -13.19 -4.87 -24.54
C VAL A 207 -13.29 -4.08 -23.23
N ARG A 208 -14.19 -4.49 -22.32
CA ARG A 208 -14.37 -3.85 -21.01
C ARG A 208 -13.11 -3.98 -20.14
N ALA A 209 -12.53 -5.18 -20.07
CA ALA A 209 -11.29 -5.44 -19.35
C ALA A 209 -10.14 -4.62 -19.95
N LEU A 210 -10.03 -4.58 -21.28
CA LEU A 210 -8.94 -3.88 -21.96
C LEU A 210 -9.01 -2.37 -21.70
N SER A 211 -10.22 -1.81 -21.82
CA SER A 211 -10.47 -0.41 -21.50
C SER A 211 -10.11 -0.08 -20.05
N ALA A 212 -10.42 -0.95 -19.09
CA ALA A 212 -10.06 -0.75 -17.69
C ALA A 212 -8.55 -0.76 -17.45
N HIS A 213 -7.81 -1.70 -18.04
CA HIS A 213 -6.35 -1.75 -17.93
C HIS A 213 -5.67 -0.55 -18.64
N GLN A 214 -6.19 -0.11 -19.79
CA GLN A 214 -5.72 1.10 -20.46
C GLN A 214 -5.95 2.35 -19.60
N HIS A 215 -7.14 2.47 -18.99
CA HIS A 215 -7.45 3.56 -18.07
C HIS A 215 -6.47 3.57 -16.90
N LEU A 216 -6.19 2.43 -16.28
CA LEU A 216 -5.24 2.29 -15.17
C LEU A 216 -3.84 2.84 -15.53
N VAL A 217 -3.32 2.49 -16.70
CA VAL A 217 -2.02 2.98 -17.20
C VAL A 217 -2.02 4.49 -17.42
N MET A 218 -3.11 5.04 -17.96
CA MET A 218 -3.22 6.45 -18.30
C MET A 218 -3.42 7.34 -17.07
N GLU A 219 -4.35 6.94 -16.20
CA GLU A 219 -4.72 7.68 -14.98
C GLU A 219 -3.56 7.68 -13.99
N HIS A 220 -2.94 6.51 -13.76
CA HIS A 220 -1.89 6.34 -12.76
C HIS A 220 -0.48 6.45 -13.31
N ARG A 221 -0.27 7.26 -14.36
CA ARG A 221 1.06 7.51 -14.95
C ARG A 221 2.11 8.05 -13.98
N GLY A 222 1.67 8.65 -12.88
CA GLY A 222 2.56 9.15 -11.82
C GLY A 222 2.91 8.11 -10.77
N SER A 223 2.26 6.95 -10.76
CA SER A 223 2.45 5.94 -9.71
C SER A 223 3.80 5.25 -9.83
N LYS A 224 4.37 4.88 -8.68
CA LYS A 224 5.49 3.94 -8.58
C LYS A 224 5.21 2.61 -9.28
N ASN A 225 3.93 2.22 -9.40
CA ASN A 225 3.52 0.96 -10.02
C ASN A 225 3.23 1.08 -11.52
N ARG A 226 3.41 2.25 -12.15
CA ARG A 226 3.07 2.46 -13.57
C ARG A 226 3.62 1.36 -14.48
N ASN A 227 4.88 0.96 -14.29
CA ASN A 227 5.50 -0.09 -15.11
C ASN A 227 4.82 -1.44 -14.91
N ARG A 228 4.34 -1.76 -13.71
CA ARG A 228 3.55 -2.97 -13.45
C ARG A 228 2.20 -2.93 -14.14
N HIS A 229 1.54 -1.77 -14.17
CA HIS A 229 0.29 -1.59 -14.92
C HIS A 229 0.51 -1.78 -16.42
N MET A 230 1.60 -1.24 -16.96
CA MET A 230 1.98 -1.45 -18.36
C MET A 230 2.27 -2.91 -18.67
N LEU A 231 2.98 -3.63 -17.78
CA LEU A 231 3.23 -5.05 -17.94
C LEU A 231 1.94 -5.87 -17.87
N SER A 232 1.04 -5.57 -16.92
CA SER A 232 -0.26 -6.25 -16.84
C SER A 232 -1.11 -6.04 -18.10
N LEU A 233 -1.07 -4.85 -18.70
CA LEU A 233 -1.74 -4.59 -19.97
C LEU A 233 -1.07 -5.33 -21.14
N ALA A 234 0.27 -5.41 -21.14
CA ALA A 234 1.03 -6.16 -22.15
C ALA A 234 0.74 -7.67 -22.07
N ASP A 235 0.71 -8.23 -20.85
CA ASP A 235 0.33 -9.62 -20.58
C ASP A 235 -1.08 -9.88 -21.13
N PHE A 236 -2.03 -8.97 -20.88
CA PHE A 236 -3.39 -9.17 -21.35
C PHE A 236 -3.49 -9.15 -22.89
N TYR A 237 -2.76 -8.26 -23.58
CA TYR A 237 -2.67 -8.32 -25.04
C TYR A 237 -2.03 -9.63 -25.55
N ALA A 238 -1.03 -10.15 -24.84
CA ALA A 238 -0.41 -11.43 -25.18
C ALA A 238 -1.39 -12.60 -25.01
N ASP A 239 -2.15 -12.63 -23.90
CA ASP A 239 -3.20 -13.62 -23.67
C ASP A 239 -4.27 -13.58 -24.78
N LEU A 240 -4.71 -12.39 -25.18
CA LEU A 240 -5.65 -12.24 -26.30
C LEU A 240 -5.08 -12.75 -27.61
N ALA A 241 -3.77 -12.56 -27.86
CA ALA A 241 -3.11 -13.09 -29.04
C ALA A 241 -3.06 -14.63 -29.02
N GLU A 242 -2.79 -15.24 -27.88
CA GLU A 242 -2.84 -16.71 -27.73
C GLU A 242 -4.25 -17.26 -27.93
N GLU A 243 -5.26 -16.61 -27.33
CA GLU A 243 -6.67 -16.99 -27.48
C GLU A 243 -7.16 -16.85 -28.92
N TYR A 244 -6.71 -15.79 -29.60
CA TYR A 244 -7.00 -15.58 -31.01
C TYR A 244 -6.55 -16.77 -31.84
N ILE A 245 -5.32 -17.26 -31.63
CA ILE A 245 -4.78 -18.41 -32.36
C ILE A 245 -5.52 -19.70 -32.03
N ALA A 246 -5.87 -19.90 -30.75
CA ALA A 246 -6.64 -21.07 -30.35
C ALA A 246 -7.99 -21.14 -31.07
N LYS A 247 -8.62 -19.98 -31.32
CA LYS A 247 -9.90 -19.85 -32.03
C LYS A 247 -9.75 -19.84 -33.55
N HIS A 248 -8.66 -19.26 -34.05
CA HIS A 248 -8.32 -19.09 -35.46
C HIS A 248 -6.92 -19.66 -35.69
N PRO A 249 -6.78 -20.98 -35.93
CA PRO A 249 -5.47 -21.57 -36.17
C PRO A 249 -4.75 -20.91 -37.36
N PRO A 250 -3.41 -20.72 -37.32
CA PRO A 250 -2.69 -19.94 -38.34
C PRO A 250 -2.73 -20.57 -39.74
N GLU A 251 -2.90 -21.89 -39.83
CA GLU A 251 -3.04 -22.61 -41.09
C GLU A 251 -4.46 -22.50 -41.68
N SER A 252 -5.39 -21.91 -40.94
CA SER A 252 -6.79 -21.78 -41.35
C SER A 252 -7.01 -20.57 -42.25
N LEU A 253 -7.88 -20.70 -43.25
CA LEU A 253 -8.37 -19.57 -44.06
C LEU A 253 -9.19 -18.55 -43.26
N ARG A 254 -9.56 -18.87 -42.01
CA ARG A 254 -10.26 -17.96 -41.09
C ARG A 254 -9.31 -17.14 -40.22
N PHE A 255 -8.00 -17.32 -40.39
CA PHE A 255 -7.00 -16.48 -39.75
C PHE A 255 -6.98 -15.12 -40.44
N ASP A 256 -7.26 -14.07 -39.69
CA ASP A 256 -7.12 -12.68 -40.12
C ASP A 256 -5.78 -12.12 -39.59
N PRO A 257 -4.74 -11.97 -40.44
CA PRO A 257 -3.43 -11.52 -39.99
C PRO A 257 -3.41 -10.11 -39.37
N PRO A 258 -4.06 -9.09 -39.96
CA PRO A 258 -4.18 -7.77 -39.34
C PRO A 258 -4.65 -7.78 -37.88
N ALA A 259 -5.70 -8.54 -37.57
CA ALA A 259 -6.23 -8.62 -36.21
C ALA A 259 -5.22 -9.23 -35.22
N PHE A 260 -4.47 -10.25 -35.65
CA PHE A 260 -3.41 -10.84 -34.85
C PHE A 260 -2.23 -9.88 -34.66
N GLU A 261 -1.78 -9.23 -35.75
CA GLU A 261 -0.67 -8.30 -35.76
C GLU A 261 -0.93 -7.08 -34.85
N GLU A 262 -2.18 -6.62 -34.73
CA GLU A 262 -2.57 -5.56 -33.81
C GLU A 262 -2.35 -5.94 -32.34
N LEU A 263 -2.77 -7.15 -31.94
CA LEU A 263 -2.58 -7.67 -30.57
C LEU A 263 -1.09 -7.83 -30.26
N VAL A 264 -0.33 -8.45 -31.17
CA VAL A 264 1.11 -8.66 -31.04
C VAL A 264 1.85 -7.33 -30.93
N SER A 265 1.56 -6.39 -31.84
CA SER A 265 2.22 -5.09 -31.84
C SER A 265 1.90 -4.28 -30.59
N SER A 266 0.72 -4.45 -30.00
CA SER A 266 0.34 -3.75 -28.77
C SER A 266 1.06 -4.31 -27.54
N ALA A 267 1.11 -5.64 -27.39
CA ALA A 267 1.90 -6.28 -26.32
C ALA A 267 3.40 -5.95 -26.43
N ALA A 268 3.98 -6.14 -27.62
CA ALA A 268 5.41 -5.92 -27.85
C ALA A 268 5.85 -4.49 -27.54
N ARG A 269 5.08 -3.48 -28.00
CA ARG A 269 5.36 -2.06 -27.72
C ARG A 269 5.34 -1.75 -26.22
N LEU A 270 4.42 -2.34 -25.46
CA LEU A 270 4.34 -2.11 -24.02
C LEU A 270 5.52 -2.76 -23.28
N TYR A 271 5.85 -4.02 -23.58
CA TYR A 271 7.03 -4.66 -23.00
C TYR A 271 8.31 -3.90 -23.34
N GLU A 272 8.51 -3.53 -24.60
CA GLU A 272 9.67 -2.76 -25.06
C GLU A 272 9.76 -1.42 -24.32
N SER A 273 8.62 -0.73 -24.14
CA SER A 273 8.58 0.54 -23.42
C SER A 273 8.98 0.42 -21.95
N VAL A 274 8.84 -0.74 -21.31
CA VAL A 274 9.32 -0.97 -19.93
C VAL A 274 10.76 -1.48 -19.93
N ALA A 275 11.12 -2.38 -20.86
CA ALA A 275 12.46 -2.95 -21.00
C ALA A 275 13.54 -1.90 -21.34
N ASN A 276 13.15 -0.80 -21.99
CA ASN A 276 14.05 0.30 -22.35
C ASN A 276 14.18 1.38 -21.25
N GLN A 277 13.51 1.24 -20.09
CA GLN A 277 13.63 2.20 -18.99
C GLN A 277 14.84 1.89 -18.11
N ASP A 278 15.81 2.80 -18.08
CA ASP A 278 16.96 2.70 -17.18
C ASP A 278 16.54 2.86 -15.71
N GLY A 279 17.06 1.98 -14.84
CA GLY A 279 16.80 2.01 -13.40
C GLY A 279 15.44 1.44 -12.95
N ALA A 280 14.56 1.03 -13.88
CA ALA A 280 13.31 0.36 -13.55
C ALA A 280 13.57 -1.07 -13.02
N ILE A 281 12.92 -1.43 -11.92
CA ILE A 281 13.04 -2.78 -11.32
C ILE A 281 12.45 -3.83 -12.26
N GLU A 282 11.35 -3.47 -12.93
CA GLU A 282 10.61 -4.31 -13.88
C GLU A 282 11.33 -4.52 -15.22
N ARG A 283 12.48 -3.87 -15.46
CA ARG A 283 13.18 -3.89 -16.75
C ARG A 283 13.52 -5.31 -17.23
N LEU A 284 14.15 -6.10 -16.36
CA LEU A 284 14.61 -7.45 -16.72
C LEU A 284 13.44 -8.39 -16.97
N GLU A 285 12.39 -8.25 -16.17
CA GLU A 285 11.13 -8.98 -16.35
C GLU A 285 10.49 -8.63 -17.70
N ALA A 286 10.39 -7.34 -18.03
CA ALA A 286 9.85 -6.87 -19.30
C ALA A 286 10.63 -7.42 -20.51
N ALA A 287 11.97 -7.40 -20.44
CA ALA A 287 12.83 -7.89 -21.52
C ALA A 287 12.64 -9.40 -21.76
N GLN A 288 12.55 -10.19 -20.68
CA GLN A 288 12.36 -11.64 -20.78
C GLN A 288 10.96 -12.00 -21.31
N ARG A 289 9.93 -11.29 -20.86
CA ARG A 289 8.56 -11.47 -21.36
C ARG A 289 8.47 -11.11 -22.84
N LEU A 290 9.11 -10.02 -23.27
CA LEU A 290 9.20 -9.64 -24.68
C LEU A 290 9.87 -10.75 -25.52
N GLU A 291 11.02 -11.26 -25.08
CA GLU A 291 11.75 -12.30 -25.79
C GLU A 291 10.90 -13.57 -25.95
N GLY A 292 10.28 -14.03 -24.86
CA GLY A 292 9.38 -15.18 -24.89
C GLY A 292 8.19 -14.97 -25.83
N PHE A 293 7.60 -13.77 -25.79
CA PHE A 293 6.47 -13.42 -26.65
C PHE A 293 6.85 -13.34 -28.13
N LEU A 294 8.01 -12.78 -28.47
CA LEU A 294 8.51 -12.76 -29.86
C LEU A 294 8.85 -14.16 -30.38
N ALA A 295 9.36 -15.05 -29.53
CA ALA A 295 9.55 -16.45 -29.92
C ALA A 295 8.22 -17.14 -30.23
N PHE A 296 7.17 -16.83 -29.45
CA PHE A 296 5.81 -17.27 -29.74
C PHE A 296 5.33 -16.77 -31.12
N THR A 297 5.50 -15.48 -31.45
CA THR A 297 5.03 -14.93 -32.73
C THR A 297 5.76 -15.52 -33.94
N LEU A 298 7.07 -15.77 -33.83
CA LEU A 298 7.85 -16.42 -34.89
C LEU A 298 7.35 -17.83 -35.21
N ARG A 299 6.90 -18.58 -34.21
CA ARG A 299 6.29 -19.90 -34.41
C ARG A 299 5.01 -19.78 -35.23
N VAL A 300 4.18 -18.79 -34.93
CA VAL A 300 2.90 -18.53 -35.60
C VAL A 300 3.12 -18.15 -37.06
N ASP A 301 4.07 -17.26 -37.33
CA ASP A 301 4.43 -16.87 -38.69
C ASP A 301 4.93 -18.07 -39.51
N ARG A 302 5.76 -18.93 -38.91
CA ARG A 302 6.20 -20.16 -39.57
C ARG A 302 5.01 -21.05 -39.94
N ASP A 303 4.07 -21.23 -39.02
CA ASP A 303 2.91 -22.11 -39.22
C ASP A 303 1.96 -21.52 -40.30
N ARG A 304 1.85 -20.19 -40.40
CA ARG A 304 1.11 -19.48 -41.47
C ARG A 304 1.64 -19.75 -42.88
N PHE A 305 2.95 -19.94 -43.04
CA PHE A 305 3.62 -20.04 -44.35
C PHE A 305 4.11 -21.43 -44.73
N SER A 306 3.92 -22.45 -43.88
CA SER A 306 4.52 -23.78 -44.08
C SER A 306 3.69 -24.76 -44.94
N ARG A 307 2.83 -24.26 -45.84
CA ARG A 307 2.19 -25.05 -46.91
C ARG A 307 2.05 -24.26 -48.21
#